data_AF-A0A4R1Z768-F1
#
_entry.id   AF-A0A4R1Z768-F1
#
_cell.length_a   1.000
_cell.length_b   1.000
_cell.length_c   1.000
_cell.angle_alpha   90.00
_cell.angle_beta   90.00
_cell.angle_gamma   90.00
#
_symmetry.space_group_name_H-M   'P 1'
#
loop_
_entity.id
_entity.type
_entity.pdbx_description
1 polymer ?
#
loop_
_entity_poly.entity_id
_entity_poly.type
_entity_poly.pdbx_seq_one_letter_code
_entity_poly.pdbx_strand_id
1 'polypeptide(L)'
;MAICLNFELITVRGTIAEYRFGECLKELDGVFEIDLSSLINCDISMETSISEVVVLKNKKQSQAAANRVFDKIHRYFLEHKEYPRKGDYYA
;
A
#
# COMPACT_ATOMS: atom_id res chain seq x y z
N MET A 1 10.39 19.64 -1.55
CA MET A 1 8.92 19.70 -1.60
C MET A 1 8.41 18.59 -0.73
N ALA A 2 7.59 18.91 0.28
CA ALA A 2 7.02 17.88 1.14
C ALA A 2 6.01 17.06 0.33
N ILE A 3 6.15 15.74 0.34
CA ILE A 3 5.19 14.81 -0.23
C ILE A 3 4.28 14.37 0.91
N CYS A 4 2.99 14.65 0.77
CA CYS A 4 1.98 14.22 1.72
C CYS A 4 0.98 13.32 1.00
N LEU A 5 0.89 12.05 1.43
CA LEU A 5 -0.07 11.08 0.92
C LEU A 5 -0.90 10.51 2.06
N ASN A 6 -2.20 10.39 1.85
CA ASN A 6 -3.09 9.65 2.74
C ASN A 6 -3.48 8.33 2.10
N PHE A 7 -3.76 7.34 2.94
CA PHE A 7 -4.27 6.05 2.49
C PHE A 7 -5.33 5.50 3.45
N GLU A 8 -6.22 4.69 2.90
CA GLU A 8 -7.27 4.01 3.64
C GLU A 8 -7.53 2.63 3.05
N LEU A 9 -7.67 1.65 3.93
CA LEU A 9 -8.04 0.29 3.60
C LEU A 9 -9.51 0.28 3.16
N ILE A 10 -9.75 -0.18 1.92
CA ILE A 10 -11.10 -0.38 1.40
C ILE A 10 -11.64 -1.72 1.90
N THR A 11 -10.90 -2.80 1.64
CA THR A 11 -11.34 -4.16 1.96
C THR A 11 -10.16 -5.12 2.02
N VAL A 12 -10.36 -6.25 2.70
CA VAL A 12 -9.41 -7.37 2.70
C VAL A 12 -10.14 -8.59 2.17
N ARG A 13 -9.63 -9.17 1.09
CA ARG A 13 -10.16 -10.36 0.42
C ARG A 13 -9.15 -11.50 0.58
N GLY A 14 -9.31 -12.30 1.62
CA GLY A 14 -8.36 -13.36 1.96
C GLY A 14 -7.02 -12.76 2.39
N THR A 15 -5.97 -12.99 1.59
CA THR A 15 -4.62 -12.46 1.81
C THR A 15 -4.40 -11.07 1.18
N ILE A 16 -5.24 -10.68 0.22
CA ILE A 16 -5.10 -9.44 -0.55
C ILE A 16 -5.85 -8.31 0.14
N ALA A 17 -5.17 -7.20 0.40
CA ALA A 17 -5.74 -5.97 0.92
C ALA A 17 -5.80 -4.90 -0.17
N GLU A 18 -6.97 -4.29 -0.35
CA GLU A 18 -7.21 -3.20 -1.29
C GLU A 18 -7.21 -1.86 -0.55
N TYR A 19 -6.44 -0.90 -1.05
CA TYR A 19 -6.28 0.43 -0.48
C TYR A 19 -6.63 1.50 -1.51
N ARG A 20 -7.25 2.57 -1.03
CA ARG A 20 -7.26 3.86 -1.73
C ARG A 20 -6.19 4.77 -1.16
N PHE A 21 -5.60 5.61 -2.01
CA PHE A 21 -4.60 6.58 -1.62
C PHE A 21 -4.63 7.81 -2.52
N GLY A 22 -4.04 8.89 -2.05
CA GLY A 22 -3.97 10.15 -2.78
C GLY A 22 -3.21 11.20 -2.00
N GLU A 23 -3.09 12.39 -2.56
CA GLU A 23 -2.49 13.52 -1.86
C GLU A 23 -3.33 13.92 -0.63
N CYS A 24 -2.64 14.37 0.43
CA CYS A 24 -3.32 14.92 1.59
C CYS A 24 -4.24 16.09 1.18
N LEU A 25 -5.38 16.21 1.87
CA LEU A 25 -6.39 17.24 1.64
C LEU A 25 -7.06 17.18 0.25
N LYS A 26 -6.80 16.14 -0.55
CA LYS A 26 -7.48 15.83 -1.80
C LYS A 26 -8.26 14.53 -1.70
N GLU A 27 -9.04 14.24 -2.73
CA GLU A 27 -9.72 12.95 -2.85
C GLU A 27 -8.70 11.81 -3.00
N LEU A 28 -8.96 10.68 -2.36
CA LEU A 28 -8.16 9.47 -2.49
C LEU A 28 -8.56 8.72 -3.76
N ASP A 29 -8.05 9.19 -4.89
CA ASP A 29 -8.44 8.74 -6.22
C ASP A 29 -7.58 7.59 -6.75
N GLY A 30 -6.43 7.31 -6.14
CA GLY A 30 -5.60 6.14 -6.41
C GLY A 30 -6.13 4.90 -5.72
N VAL A 31 -6.01 3.74 -6.37
CA VAL A 31 -6.38 2.44 -5.79
C VAL A 31 -5.29 1.43 -6.13
N PHE A 32 -4.83 0.69 -5.12
CA PHE A 32 -3.90 -0.43 -5.31
C PHE A 32 -4.27 -1.61 -4.41
N GLU A 33 -3.84 -2.80 -4.81
CA GLU A 33 -3.90 -4.00 -4.01
C GLU A 33 -2.49 -4.41 -3.55
N ILE A 34 -2.41 -4.98 -2.35
CA ILE A 34 -1.20 -5.60 -1.80
C ILE A 34 -1.53 -6.95 -1.20
N ASP A 35 -0.61 -7.90 -1.33
CA ASP A 35 -0.65 -9.17 -0.61
C ASP A 35 0.56 -9.27 0.34
N LEU A 36 0.39 -8.77 1.57
CA LEU A 36 1.45 -8.82 2.58
C LEU A 36 1.55 -10.19 3.26
N SER A 37 0.45 -10.93 3.32
CA SER A 37 0.46 -12.27 3.93
C SER A 37 1.31 -13.24 3.10
N SER A 38 1.21 -13.18 1.78
CA SER A 38 2.04 -13.99 0.88
C SER A 38 3.51 -13.58 0.91
N LEU A 39 3.80 -12.28 1.10
CA LEU A 39 5.17 -11.77 1.29
C LEU A 39 5.85 -12.30 2.56
N ILE A 40 5.13 -12.33 3.68
CA ILE A 40 5.71 -12.73 4.98
C ILE A 40 5.81 -14.24 5.10
N ASN A 41 4.90 -14.98 4.48
CA ASN A 41 4.93 -16.44 4.48
C ASN A 41 5.97 -17.04 3.50
N CYS A 42 6.80 -16.21 2.86
CA CYS A 42 7.88 -16.63 1.96
C CYS A 42 7.40 -17.37 0.69
N ASP A 43 6.11 -17.26 0.33
CA ASP A 43 5.59 -17.74 -0.95
C ASP A 43 6.12 -16.89 -2.12
N ILE A 44 6.50 -15.65 -1.80
CA ILE A 44 7.06 -14.65 -2.70
C ILE A 44 8.54 -14.48 -2.34
N SER A 45 9.45 -14.81 -3.26
CA SER A 45 10.91 -14.72 -3.05
C SER A 45 11.31 -13.30 -2.63
N MET A 46 12.34 -13.15 -1.79
CA MET A 46 12.92 -11.83 -1.44
C MET A 46 13.41 -11.03 -2.66
N GLU A 47 13.51 -11.65 -3.83
CA GLU A 47 13.82 -11.01 -5.12
C GLU A 47 12.59 -10.46 -5.87
N THR A 48 11.37 -10.70 -5.39
CA THR A 48 10.17 -10.20 -6.06
C THR A 48 10.10 -8.69 -6.00
N SER A 49 9.89 -8.08 -7.17
CA SER A 49 9.89 -6.63 -7.27
C SER A 49 8.70 -6.05 -6.51
N ILE A 50 8.89 -4.93 -5.79
CA ILE A 50 7.82 -4.23 -5.06
C ILE A 50 6.63 -3.90 -5.99
N SER A 51 6.88 -3.67 -7.27
CA SER A 51 5.86 -3.45 -8.30
C SER A 51 4.97 -4.66 -8.60
N GLU A 52 5.41 -5.88 -8.29
CA GLU A 52 4.60 -7.09 -8.42
C GLU A 52 3.72 -7.31 -7.17
N VAL A 53 4.16 -6.78 -6.02
CA VAL A 53 3.40 -6.77 -4.78
C VAL A 53 2.33 -5.69 -4.78
N VAL A 54 2.69 -4.48 -5.24
CA VAL A 54 1.82 -3.31 -5.26
C VAL A 54 1.19 -3.17 -6.64
N VAL A 55 -0.02 -3.70 -6.80
CA VAL A 55 -0.72 -3.68 -8.09
C VAL A 55 -1.67 -2.50 -8.13
N LEU A 56 -1.35 -1.49 -8.93
CA LEU A 56 -2.26 -0.37 -9.20
C LEU A 56 -3.52 -0.85 -9.94
N LYS A 57 -4.69 -0.57 -9.38
CA LYS A 57 -5.99 -0.83 -10.02
C LYS A 57 -6.43 0.29 -10.95
N ASN A 58 -5.85 1.48 -10.79
CA ASN A 58 -6.14 2.61 -11.64
C ASN A 58 -4.88 3.40 -12.00
N LYS A 59 -4.94 4.12 -13.11
CA LYS A 59 -3.84 4.94 -13.63
C LYS A 59 -3.94 6.42 -13.19
N LYS A 60 -4.76 6.72 -12.18
CA LYS A 60 -4.94 8.10 -11.71
C LYS A 60 -3.76 8.56 -10.85
N GLN A 61 -3.07 7.61 -10.23
CA GLN A 61 -1.90 7.84 -9.39
C GLN A 61 -0.67 7.09 -9.91
N SER A 62 0.51 7.52 -9.48
CA SER A 62 1.78 6.92 -9.90
C SER A 62 2.17 5.70 -9.06
N GLN A 63 2.85 4.73 -9.67
CA GLN A 63 3.41 3.58 -8.96
C GLN A 63 4.39 4.01 -7.86
N ALA A 64 5.16 5.07 -8.10
CA ALA A 64 6.08 5.61 -7.11
C ALA A 64 5.36 6.11 -5.84
N ALA A 65 4.19 6.73 -5.98
CA ALA A 65 3.37 7.14 -4.83
C ALA A 65 2.77 5.93 -4.09
N ALA A 66 2.29 4.93 -4.82
CA ALA A 66 1.80 3.68 -4.22
C ALA A 66 2.91 2.95 -3.45
N ASN A 67 4.13 2.87 -4.00
CA ASN A 67 5.28 2.26 -3.34
C ASN A 67 5.66 2.97 -2.03
N ARG A 68 5.51 4.29 -1.94
CA ARG A 68 5.75 5.06 -0.69
C ARG A 68 4.72 4.74 0.38
N VAL A 69 3.45 4.68 -0.01
CA VAL A 69 2.35 4.27 0.87
C VAL A 69 2.56 2.83 1.34
N PHE A 70 2.95 1.95 0.42
CA PHE A 70 3.27 0.56 0.72
C PHE A 70 4.37 0.42 1.77
N ASP A 71 5.47 1.18 1.72
CA ASP A 71 6.54 1.10 2.72
C ASP A 71 6.03 1.32 4.15
N LYS A 72 5.11 2.28 4.33
CA LYS A 72 4.46 2.55 5.62
C LYS A 72 3.55 1.41 6.05
N ILE A 73 2.72 0.90 5.13
CA ILE A 73 1.80 -0.19 5.42
C ILE A 73 2.58 -1.46 5.77
N HIS A 74 3.62 -1.78 4.99
CA HIS A 74 4.49 -2.93 5.21
C HIS A 74 5.19 -2.85 6.56
N ARG A 75 5.75 -1.69 6.93
CA ARG A 75 6.38 -1.51 8.25
C ARG A 75 5.39 -1.72 9.39
N TYR A 76 4.21 -1.10 9.30
CA TYR A 76 3.15 -1.28 10.30
C TYR A 76 2.75 -2.76 10.42
N PHE A 77 2.59 -3.45 9.29
CA PHE A 77 2.24 -4.87 9.27
C PHE A 77 3.34 -5.74 9.89
N LEU A 78 4.63 -5.42 9.68
CA LEU A 78 5.72 -6.17 10.30
C LEU A 78 5.68 -6.09 11.83
N GLU A 79 5.33 -4.93 12.37
CA GLU A 79 5.26 -4.65 13.81
C GLU A 79 3.98 -5.20 14.45
N HIS A 80 2.82 -4.99 13.82
CA HIS A 80 1.51 -5.29 14.41
C HIS A 80 0.85 -6.57 13.89
N LYS A 81 1.38 -7.16 12.81
CA LYS A 81 0.81 -8.32 12.09
C LYS A 81 -0.64 -8.12 11.62
N GLU A 82 -1.03 -6.86 11.40
CA GLU A 82 -2.36 -6.49 10.92
C GLU A 82 -2.27 -5.41 9.84
N TYR A 83 -3.30 -5.33 9.00
CA TYR A 83 -3.42 -4.30 7.96
C TYR A 83 -3.87 -2.97 8.60
N PRO A 84 -3.08 -1.89 8.48
CA PRO A 84 -3.48 -0.58 8.99
C PRO A 84 -4.71 -0.07 8.25
N ARG A 85 -5.78 0.26 8.98
CA ARG A 85 -7.04 0.73 8.36
C ARG A 85 -6.89 2.06 7.63
N LYS A 86 -6.04 2.94 8.12
CA LYS A 86 -5.76 4.25 7.53
C LYS A 86 -4.40 4.75 8.00
N GLY A 87 -3.83 5.69 7.27
CA GLY A 87 -2.62 6.38 7.69
C GLY A 87 -2.18 7.42 6.69
N ASP A 88 -1.03 8.00 6.99
CA ASP A 88 -0.41 9.04 6.21
C ASP A 88 1.09 8.77 5.99
N TYR A 89 1.58 9.27 4.88
CA TYR A 89 2.98 9.31 4.52
C TYR A 89 3.37 10.78 4.35
N TYR A 90 4.35 11.22 5.12
CA TYR A 90 4.93 12.56 5.06
C TYR A 90 6.45 12.44 4.91
N ALA A 91 7.01 13.08 3.89
CA ALA A 91 8.46 13.13 3.61
C ALA A 91 8.88 14.46 2.97
#